data_AF-A0A7U4DYN0-F1
#
_entry.id   AF-A0A7U4DYN0-F1
#
_cell.length_a   1.000
_cell.length_b   1.000
_cell.length_c   1.000
_cell.angle_alpha   90.00
_cell.angle_beta   90.00
_cell.angle_gamma   90.00
#
_symmetry.space_group_name_H-M   'P 1'
#
loop_
_entity.id
_entity.type
_entity.pdbx_description
1 polymer ?
#
loop_
_entity_poly.entity_id
_entity_poly.type
_entity_poly.pdbx_seq_one_letter_code
_entity_poly.pdbx_strand_id
1 'polypeptide(L)'
;MKGTKAALSGVEAVQAARLAQAQGSDPANDNMVGISISYGTQSSTSTQNSGQSTAQGSSLTAGNNLSITASGNGVKGQDGDILVQGSQLQAGKDVTLNANRDVNLLSAKNTQYLDGKNESQGGTLGVGIGVGAGKIGLSISASVNKGKGNEKGNGTSYTETTVNAGNQVNITSGRDTNLIGAQVTGESVKADVGRNLLLESQQDSDRYDSKQQNASAGGSFTIGSMTGSGSISLNSKR
;
A
#
# COMPACT_ATOMS: atom_id res chain seq x y z
N MET A 1 23.77 7.51 -9.49
CA MET A 1 24.64 7.63 -8.30
C MET A 1 25.64 6.49 -8.31
N LYS A 2 26.92 6.81 -8.04
CA LYS A 2 28.05 5.86 -7.95
C LYS A 2 28.01 5.14 -6.59
N GLY A 3 28.36 3.86 -6.59
CA GLY A 3 28.96 3.18 -5.46
C GLY A 3 28.00 2.54 -4.46
N THR A 4 27.71 1.26 -4.66
CA THR A 4 27.41 0.35 -3.54
C THR A 4 28.67 -0.48 -3.28
N LYS A 5 29.42 0.01 -2.30
CA LYS A 5 30.57 -0.65 -1.67
C LYS A 5 30.16 -2.00 -1.10
N ALA A 6 31.12 -2.92 -1.13
CA ALA A 6 31.13 -4.20 -0.41
C ALA A 6 30.51 -4.06 1.00
N ALA A 7 29.59 -4.96 1.34
CA ALA A 7 29.02 -5.07 2.68
C ALA A 7 29.16 -6.52 3.19
N LEU A 8 30.21 -6.71 4.01
CA LEU A 8 30.24 -7.42 5.28
C LEU A 8 29.80 -8.92 5.35
N SER A 9 30.77 -9.84 5.40
CA SER A 9 30.64 -11.14 6.10
C SER A 9 31.63 -11.21 7.28
N GLY A 10 31.36 -10.42 8.32
CA GLY A 10 32.18 -10.35 9.54
C GLY A 10 31.85 -11.41 10.62
N VAL A 11 31.00 -12.40 10.35
CA VAL A 11 30.53 -13.36 11.38
C VAL A 11 30.68 -14.84 11.03
N GLU A 12 31.20 -15.16 9.84
CA GLU A 12 31.33 -16.56 9.39
C GLU A 12 32.65 -17.24 9.82
N ALA A 13 33.62 -16.49 10.33
CA ALA A 13 34.92 -17.02 10.76
C ALA A 13 34.83 -17.97 11.97
N VAL A 14 33.81 -17.83 12.83
CA VAL A 14 33.70 -18.62 14.07
C VAL A 14 32.97 -19.95 13.84
N GLN A 15 32.12 -20.06 12.81
CA GLN A 15 31.46 -21.33 12.47
C GLN A 15 32.34 -22.23 11.60
N ALA A 16 33.13 -21.66 10.68
CA ALA A 16 34.08 -22.43 9.88
C ALA A 16 35.15 -23.12 10.76
N ALA A 17 35.63 -22.44 11.80
CA ALA A 17 36.61 -23.01 12.74
C ALA A 17 36.04 -24.15 13.60
N ARG A 18 34.74 -24.13 13.93
CA ARG A 18 34.09 -25.23 14.66
C ARG A 18 33.70 -26.40 13.76
N LEU A 19 33.32 -26.14 12.50
CA LEU A 19 33.01 -27.21 11.54
C LEU A 19 34.28 -27.99 11.15
N ALA A 20 35.42 -27.30 11.03
CA ALA A 20 36.73 -27.92 10.82
C ALA A 20 37.23 -28.75 12.02
N GLN A 21 36.79 -28.45 13.25
CA GLN A 21 37.12 -29.26 14.44
C GLN A 21 36.12 -30.40 14.70
N ALA A 22 34.88 -30.30 14.21
CA ALA A 22 33.88 -31.35 14.35
C ALA A 22 33.99 -32.47 13.30
N GLN A 23 34.64 -32.19 12.15
CA GLN A 23 34.90 -33.18 11.11
C GLN A 23 36.31 -33.72 11.28
N GLY A 24 36.44 -34.70 12.20
CA GLY A 24 37.59 -35.59 12.22
C GLY A 24 37.83 -36.22 10.85
N SER A 25 39.09 -36.60 10.60
CA SER A 25 39.67 -37.10 9.35
C SER A 25 38.96 -38.31 8.74
N ASP A 26 37.72 -38.13 8.27
CA ASP A 26 36.99 -39.10 7.48
C ASP A 26 37.27 -38.83 6.00
N PRO A 27 37.95 -39.75 5.28
CA PRO A 27 38.20 -39.64 3.85
C PRO A 27 36.92 -39.66 3.00
N ALA A 28 35.75 -39.92 3.58
CA ALA A 28 34.45 -39.78 2.92
C ALA A 28 33.87 -38.35 2.99
N ASN A 29 34.51 -37.42 3.70
CA ASN A 29 33.99 -36.06 3.90
C ASN A 29 34.64 -35.07 2.92
N ASP A 30 34.11 -35.04 1.71
CA ASP A 30 34.62 -34.25 0.56
C ASP A 30 34.21 -32.75 0.63
N ASN A 31 34.36 -32.14 1.80
CA ASN A 31 34.03 -30.73 1.98
C ASN A 31 35.16 -29.85 1.45
N MET A 32 34.97 -29.37 0.22
CA MET A 32 35.86 -28.43 -0.45
C MET A 32 35.83 -27.06 0.24
N VAL A 33 36.93 -26.67 0.90
CA VAL A 33 37.13 -25.30 1.41
C VAL A 33 37.87 -24.50 0.34
N GLY A 34 37.32 -23.37 -0.10
CA GLY A 34 37.90 -22.61 -1.20
C GLY A 34 37.73 -21.10 -1.13
N ILE A 35 38.64 -20.40 -1.79
CA ILE A 35 38.61 -18.94 -2.01
C ILE A 35 38.09 -18.71 -3.42
N SER A 36 37.08 -17.86 -3.58
CA SER A 36 36.56 -17.47 -4.88
C SER A 36 36.59 -15.96 -5.09
N ILE A 37 36.87 -15.56 -6.32
CA ILE A 37 36.81 -14.17 -6.79
C ILE A 37 35.81 -14.14 -7.93
N SER A 38 34.85 -13.22 -7.87
CA SER A 38 33.86 -13.05 -8.93
C SER A 38 33.80 -11.61 -9.42
N TYR A 39 33.44 -11.46 -10.69
CA TYR A 39 33.20 -10.20 -11.36
C TYR A 39 31.84 -10.25 -12.04
N GLY A 40 31.05 -9.20 -11.92
CA GLY A 40 29.73 -9.15 -12.52
C GLY A 40 29.11 -7.77 -12.55
N THR A 41 28.07 -7.64 -13.36
CA THR A 41 27.28 -6.42 -13.49
C THR A 41 25.87 -6.68 -13.00
N GLN A 42 25.33 -5.74 -12.21
CA GLN A 42 23.96 -5.79 -11.73
C GLN A 42 23.29 -4.43 -11.97
N SER A 43 22.09 -4.46 -12.53
CA SER A 43 21.24 -3.30 -12.70
C SER A 43 19.89 -3.57 -12.06
N SER A 44 19.36 -2.59 -11.33
CA SER A 44 18.04 -2.64 -10.72
C SER A 44 17.39 -1.27 -10.86
N THR A 45 16.20 -1.25 -11.44
CA THR A 45 15.38 -0.05 -11.60
C THR A 45 14.07 -0.29 -10.89
N SER A 46 13.66 0.67 -10.05
CA SER A 46 12.36 0.70 -9.42
C SER A 46 11.73 2.05 -9.68
N THR A 47 10.47 2.06 -10.11
CA THR A 47 9.70 3.28 -10.33
C THR A 47 8.35 3.10 -9.67
N GLN A 48 7.95 4.09 -8.89
CA GLN A 48 6.69 4.11 -8.20
C GLN A 48 6.01 5.46 -8.48
N ASN A 49 4.78 5.40 -8.97
CA ASN A 49 3.95 6.55 -9.20
C ASN A 49 2.71 6.43 -8.31
N SER A 50 2.47 7.44 -7.50
CA SER A 50 1.30 7.48 -6.62
C SER A 50 0.67 8.86 -6.66
N GLY A 51 -0.62 8.90 -6.35
CA GLY A 51 -1.35 10.15 -6.28
C GLY A 51 -2.60 9.99 -5.43
N GLN A 52 -3.03 11.11 -4.87
CA GLN A 52 -4.23 11.19 -4.05
C GLN A 52 -5.03 12.43 -4.46
N SER A 53 -6.34 12.29 -4.50
CA SER A 53 -7.29 13.38 -4.61
C SER A 53 -8.19 13.35 -3.39
N THR A 54 -8.08 14.37 -2.56
CA THR A 54 -8.88 14.54 -1.34
C THR A 54 -9.86 15.68 -1.51
N ALA A 55 -11.09 15.44 -1.10
CA ALA A 55 -12.08 16.48 -0.95
C ALA A 55 -11.69 17.42 0.20
N GLN A 56 -11.84 18.72 -0.04
CA GLN A 56 -11.67 19.74 0.97
C GLN A 56 -13.03 20.34 1.29
N GLY A 57 -13.55 19.99 2.47
CA GLY A 57 -14.80 20.52 2.99
C GLY A 57 -14.71 21.94 3.50
N SER A 58 -15.87 22.57 3.67
CA SER A 58 -16.03 23.81 4.43
C SER A 58 -16.42 23.52 5.88
N SER A 59 -16.17 24.47 6.77
CA SER A 59 -16.66 24.43 8.15
C SER A 59 -17.46 25.69 8.47
N LEU A 60 -18.67 25.51 9.01
CA LEU A 60 -19.54 26.60 9.45
C LEU A 60 -19.89 26.41 10.92
N THR A 61 -19.36 27.31 11.76
CA THR A 61 -19.44 27.19 13.22
C THR A 61 -20.14 28.39 13.83
N ALA A 62 -21.09 28.13 14.72
CA ALA A 62 -21.80 29.14 15.50
C ALA A 62 -21.68 28.86 17.01
N GLY A 63 -21.40 29.90 17.82
CA GLY A 63 -21.28 29.74 19.28
C GLY A 63 -22.60 29.44 19.99
N ASN A 64 -23.74 29.80 19.38
CA ASN A 64 -25.07 29.49 19.88
C ASN A 64 -25.79 28.58 18.88
N ASN A 65 -26.71 29.12 18.09
CA ASN A 65 -27.51 28.37 17.12
C ASN A 65 -26.97 28.57 15.71
N LEU A 66 -27.07 27.53 14.88
CA LEU A 66 -26.86 27.60 13.45
C LEU A 66 -28.19 27.33 12.75
N SER A 67 -28.64 28.24 11.88
CA SER A 67 -29.86 28.05 11.09
C SER A 67 -29.56 28.25 9.61
N ILE A 68 -29.88 27.25 8.80
CA ILE A 68 -29.79 27.31 7.33
C ILE A 68 -31.21 27.10 6.81
N THR A 69 -31.71 28.08 6.06
CA THR A 69 -33.05 28.02 5.46
C THR A 69 -32.95 28.20 3.95
N ALA A 70 -33.46 27.23 3.20
CA ALA A 70 -33.58 27.30 1.75
C ALA A 70 -35.06 27.44 1.37
N SER A 71 -35.53 28.66 1.13
CA SER A 71 -36.95 28.97 0.91
C SER A 71 -37.47 28.61 -0.48
N GLY A 72 -36.58 28.48 -1.47
CA GLY A 72 -36.97 28.31 -2.86
C GLY A 72 -37.88 29.44 -3.36
N ASN A 73 -38.81 29.10 -4.25
CA ASN A 73 -39.88 29.94 -4.77
C ASN A 73 -41.08 30.08 -3.82
N GLY A 74 -41.01 29.52 -2.60
CA GLY A 74 -42.05 29.58 -1.59
C GLY A 74 -43.18 28.56 -1.73
N VAL A 75 -43.21 27.78 -2.81
CA VAL A 75 -44.15 26.64 -2.94
C VAL A 75 -43.48 25.38 -2.41
N LYS A 76 -44.05 24.81 -1.34
CA LYS A 76 -43.49 23.64 -0.65
C LYS A 76 -43.24 22.48 -1.61
N GLY A 77 -42.01 21.95 -1.58
CA GLY A 77 -41.60 20.77 -2.35
C GLY A 77 -41.21 21.04 -3.81
N GLN A 78 -41.26 22.28 -4.31
CA GLN A 78 -40.87 22.58 -5.70
C GLN A 78 -39.36 22.82 -5.87
N ASP A 79 -38.77 23.66 -5.01
CA ASP A 79 -37.34 24.03 -5.00
C ASP A 79 -36.92 24.50 -3.58
N GLY A 80 -35.65 24.90 -3.41
CA GLY A 80 -35.09 25.29 -2.11
C GLY A 80 -34.47 24.09 -1.40
N ASP A 81 -33.36 23.61 -1.94
CA ASP A 81 -32.60 22.50 -1.39
C ASP A 81 -31.46 23.00 -0.48
N ILE A 82 -31.14 22.19 0.53
CA ILE A 82 -29.89 22.30 1.28
C ILE A 82 -29.00 21.15 0.82
N LEU A 83 -27.83 21.46 0.27
CA LEU A 83 -26.79 20.49 -0.06
C LEU A 83 -25.53 20.81 0.75
N VAL A 84 -25.10 19.84 1.55
CA VAL A 84 -23.85 19.90 2.31
C VAL A 84 -23.05 18.66 1.94
N GLN A 85 -21.84 18.87 1.39
CA GLN A 85 -21.01 17.78 0.89
C GLN A 85 -19.61 17.82 1.50
N GLY A 86 -19.19 16.71 2.10
CA GLY A 86 -17.92 16.55 2.83
C GLY A 86 -17.57 17.69 3.76
N SER A 87 -18.58 18.33 4.37
CA SER A 87 -18.42 19.59 5.12
C SER A 87 -18.93 19.47 6.55
N GLN A 88 -18.51 20.40 7.41
CA GLN A 88 -18.85 20.41 8.83
C GLN A 88 -19.74 21.60 9.18
N LEU A 89 -20.85 21.31 9.85
CA LEU A 89 -21.74 22.29 10.47
C LEU A 89 -21.69 22.09 11.99
N GLN A 90 -21.41 23.15 12.74
CA GLN A 90 -21.32 23.06 14.19
C GLN A 90 -22.03 24.23 14.89
N ALA A 91 -22.82 23.93 15.91
CA ALA A 91 -23.45 24.91 16.79
C ALA A 91 -23.25 24.54 18.26
N GLY A 92 -22.99 25.53 19.11
CA GLY A 92 -22.88 25.34 20.57
C GLY A 92 -24.20 24.93 21.24
N LYS A 93 -25.33 25.23 20.61
CA LYS A 93 -26.69 24.84 21.03
C LYS A 93 -27.36 24.06 19.92
N ASP A 94 -28.23 24.69 19.13
CA ASP A 94 -29.06 23.99 18.16
C ASP A 94 -28.59 24.20 16.72
N VAL A 95 -28.69 23.16 15.89
CA VAL A 95 -28.59 23.29 14.42
C VAL A 95 -29.97 23.11 13.82
N THR A 96 -30.39 24.03 12.95
CA THR A 96 -31.63 23.93 12.17
C THR A 96 -31.33 23.95 10.69
N LEU A 97 -31.74 22.90 9.97
CA LEU A 97 -31.72 22.80 8.52
C LEU A 97 -33.16 22.79 8.03
N ASN A 98 -33.59 23.85 7.37
CA ASN A 98 -34.96 23.99 6.88
C ASN A 98 -34.97 24.18 5.35
N ALA A 99 -35.23 23.10 4.62
CA ALA A 99 -35.33 23.12 3.17
C ALA A 99 -36.79 23.08 2.73
N ASN A 100 -37.16 24.00 1.83
CA ASN A 100 -38.48 24.00 1.20
C ASN A 100 -38.69 22.76 0.32
N ARG A 101 -37.62 22.13 -0.19
CA ARG A 101 -37.68 20.87 -0.92
C ARG A 101 -36.85 19.75 -0.28
N ASP A 102 -35.56 19.62 -0.57
CA ASP A 102 -34.76 18.48 -0.09
C ASP A 102 -33.59 18.91 0.82
N VAL A 103 -33.24 18.07 1.81
CA VAL A 103 -31.99 18.17 2.57
C VAL A 103 -31.06 17.03 2.17
N ASN A 104 -29.87 17.35 1.67
CA ASN A 104 -28.87 16.39 1.22
C ASN A 104 -27.57 16.61 2.00
N LEU A 105 -27.25 15.69 2.92
CA LEU A 105 -25.97 15.64 3.62
C LEU A 105 -25.19 14.46 3.05
N LEU A 106 -24.17 14.76 2.25
CA LEU A 106 -23.44 13.78 1.44
C LEU A 106 -21.97 13.74 1.84
N SER A 107 -21.33 12.59 1.88
CA SER A 107 -19.88 12.55 1.97
C SER A 107 -19.23 13.05 0.67
N ALA A 108 -17.96 13.44 0.74
CA ALA A 108 -17.16 13.72 -0.44
C ALA A 108 -16.15 12.60 -0.70
N LYS A 109 -16.04 12.19 -1.97
CA LYS A 109 -15.21 11.04 -2.36
C LYS A 109 -13.73 11.43 -2.45
N ASN A 110 -12.89 10.63 -1.81
CA ASN A 110 -11.44 10.67 -1.91
C ASN A 110 -10.96 9.47 -2.72
N THR A 111 -9.90 9.66 -3.52
CA THR A 111 -9.29 8.57 -4.29
C THR A 111 -7.78 8.55 -4.10
N GLN A 112 -7.22 7.34 -4.08
CA GLN A 112 -5.78 7.12 -4.06
C GLN A 112 -5.43 6.06 -5.10
N TYR A 113 -4.27 6.22 -5.75
CA TYR A 113 -3.73 5.21 -6.64
C TYR A 113 -2.22 5.06 -6.46
N LEU A 114 -1.74 3.86 -6.78
CA LEU A 114 -0.35 3.47 -6.76
C LEU A 114 -0.09 2.55 -7.97
N ASP A 115 0.89 2.88 -8.79
CA ASP A 115 1.42 2.03 -9.86
C ASP A 115 2.94 1.95 -9.69
N GLY A 116 3.43 0.74 -9.42
CA GLY A 116 4.87 0.52 -9.23
C GLY A 116 5.37 -0.58 -10.14
N LYS A 117 6.60 -0.42 -10.62
CA LYS A 117 7.30 -1.39 -11.47
C LYS A 117 8.74 -1.50 -11.01
N ASN A 118 9.20 -2.73 -10.86
CA ASN A 118 10.61 -3.01 -10.63
C ASN A 118 11.13 -3.97 -11.71
N GLU A 119 12.36 -3.73 -12.14
CA GLU A 119 13.09 -4.61 -13.05
C GLU A 119 14.53 -4.72 -12.57
N SER A 120 15.04 -5.94 -12.45
CA SER A 120 16.43 -6.21 -12.10
C SER A 120 17.03 -7.22 -13.05
N GLN A 121 18.30 -7.05 -13.37
CA GLN A 121 19.07 -7.97 -14.18
C GLN A 121 20.51 -8.00 -13.69
N GLY A 122 21.09 -9.19 -13.63
CA GLY A 122 22.46 -9.37 -13.18
C GLY A 122 23.11 -10.56 -13.85
N GLY A 123 24.42 -10.47 -13.99
CA GLY A 123 25.25 -11.54 -14.50
C GLY A 123 26.60 -11.50 -13.80
N THR A 124 27.05 -12.65 -13.33
CA THR A 124 28.33 -12.81 -12.63
C THR A 124 29.12 -13.96 -13.21
N LEU A 125 30.44 -13.78 -13.24
CA LEU A 125 31.42 -14.81 -13.57
C LEU A 125 32.36 -14.93 -12.39
N GLY A 126 32.60 -16.15 -11.92
CA GLY A 126 33.45 -16.46 -10.79
C GLY A 126 34.56 -17.42 -11.16
N VAL A 127 35.71 -17.24 -10.53
CA VAL A 127 36.79 -18.23 -10.51
C VAL A 127 37.14 -18.50 -9.05
N GLY A 128 37.32 -19.76 -8.69
CA GLY A 128 37.65 -20.14 -7.33
C GLY A 128 38.64 -21.29 -7.27
N ILE A 129 39.39 -21.35 -6.19
CA ILE A 129 40.30 -22.46 -5.91
C ILE A 129 39.85 -23.04 -4.59
N GLY A 130 39.59 -24.35 -4.56
CA GLY A 130 39.27 -25.06 -3.33
C GLY A 130 40.03 -26.35 -3.17
N VAL A 131 40.14 -26.78 -1.92
CA VAL A 131 40.85 -27.98 -1.49
C VAL A 131 39.84 -28.89 -0.78
N GLY A 132 39.67 -30.11 -1.29
CA GLY A 132 38.80 -31.14 -0.73
C GLY A 132 39.40 -32.54 -0.96
N ALA A 133 39.22 -33.47 -0.02
CA ALA A 133 39.67 -34.87 -0.06
C ALA A 133 40.96 -35.15 -0.87
N GLY A 134 42.04 -34.42 -0.59
CA GLY A 134 43.36 -34.63 -1.21
C GLY A 134 43.54 -34.12 -2.64
N LYS A 135 42.61 -33.31 -3.17
CA LYS A 135 42.70 -32.71 -4.51
C LYS A 135 42.51 -31.18 -4.47
N ILE A 136 43.30 -30.48 -5.28
CA ILE A 136 43.14 -29.04 -5.55
C ILE A 136 42.27 -28.92 -6.81
N GLY A 137 41.15 -28.21 -6.70
CA GLY A 137 40.23 -27.96 -7.81
C GLY A 137 40.14 -26.47 -8.15
N LEU A 138 40.27 -26.14 -9.44
CA LEU A 138 39.95 -24.81 -9.97
C LEU A 138 38.49 -24.81 -10.45
N SER A 139 37.64 -24.01 -9.83
CA SER A 139 36.24 -23.84 -10.21
C SER A 139 36.03 -22.59 -11.08
N ILE A 140 35.19 -22.72 -12.09
CA ILE A 140 34.68 -21.62 -12.91
C ILE A 140 33.17 -21.62 -12.75
N SER A 141 32.58 -20.48 -12.41
CA SER A 141 31.14 -20.33 -12.27
C SER A 141 30.61 -19.17 -13.10
N ALA A 142 29.37 -19.32 -13.54
CA ALA A 142 28.63 -18.27 -14.21
C ALA A 142 27.21 -18.27 -13.67
N SER A 143 26.64 -17.09 -13.40
CA SER A 143 25.24 -16.99 -13.07
C SER A 143 24.58 -15.77 -13.70
N VAL A 144 23.29 -15.91 -13.97
CA VAL A 144 22.43 -14.84 -14.47
C VAL A 144 21.17 -14.79 -13.64
N ASN A 145 20.67 -13.59 -13.39
CA ASN A 145 19.42 -13.36 -12.70
C ASN A 145 18.62 -12.26 -13.39
N LYS A 146 17.31 -12.42 -13.43
CA LYS A 146 16.37 -11.42 -13.92
C LYS A 146 15.14 -11.41 -13.03
N GLY A 147 14.76 -10.23 -12.56
CA GLY A 147 13.55 -10.02 -11.76
C GLY A 147 12.67 -8.96 -12.42
N LYS A 148 11.36 -9.17 -12.38
CA LYS A 148 10.36 -8.18 -12.77
C LYS A 148 9.19 -8.22 -11.81
N GLY A 149 8.75 -7.06 -11.37
CA GLY A 149 7.61 -6.92 -10.48
C GLY A 149 6.75 -5.74 -10.84
N ASN A 150 5.45 -5.88 -10.64
CA ASN A 150 4.49 -4.81 -10.77
C ASN A 150 3.60 -4.79 -9.53
N GLU A 151 3.23 -3.60 -9.07
CA GLU A 151 2.25 -3.38 -8.02
C GLU A 151 1.19 -2.39 -8.49
N LYS A 152 -0.04 -2.62 -8.05
CA LYS A 152 -1.16 -1.70 -8.27
C LYS A 152 -1.97 -1.58 -6.99
N GLY A 153 -2.06 -0.37 -6.48
CA GLY A 153 -2.95 0.00 -5.38
C GLY A 153 -4.05 0.93 -5.89
N ASN A 154 -5.30 0.72 -5.47
CA ASN A 154 -6.37 1.68 -5.63
C ASN A 154 -7.18 1.73 -4.34
N GLY A 155 -7.40 2.92 -3.83
CA GLY A 155 -8.27 3.13 -2.68
C GLY A 155 -9.30 4.21 -2.95
N THR A 156 -10.45 4.06 -2.30
CA THR A 156 -11.52 5.05 -2.23
C THR A 156 -11.87 5.19 -0.78
N SER A 157 -11.85 6.41 -0.28
CA SER A 157 -12.40 6.75 1.03
C SER A 157 -13.39 7.89 0.92
N TYR A 158 -14.12 8.17 1.99
CA TYR A 158 -15.11 9.23 2.00
C TYR A 158 -14.86 10.21 3.15
N THR A 159 -14.87 11.50 2.86
CA THR A 159 -14.91 12.56 3.88
C THR A 159 -16.36 12.79 4.24
N GLU A 160 -16.78 12.41 5.45
CA GLU A 160 -18.16 12.52 5.87
C GLU A 160 -18.63 13.98 6.00
N THR A 161 -19.91 14.21 5.74
CA THR A 161 -20.56 15.46 6.19
C THR A 161 -20.94 15.32 7.66
N THR A 162 -20.59 16.31 8.48
CA THR A 162 -20.91 16.29 9.91
C THR A 162 -21.81 17.46 10.29
N VAL A 163 -22.84 17.19 11.08
CA VAL A 163 -23.73 18.20 11.67
C VAL A 163 -23.77 17.98 13.17
N ASN A 164 -23.15 18.88 13.92
CA ASN A 164 -22.97 18.76 15.36
C ASN A 164 -23.67 19.91 16.09
N ALA A 165 -24.66 19.58 16.91
CA ALA A 165 -25.32 20.48 17.84
C ALA A 165 -24.94 20.13 19.28
N GLY A 166 -24.77 21.13 20.14
CA GLY A 166 -24.63 20.91 21.57
C GLY A 166 -25.91 20.40 22.23
N ASN A 167 -27.08 20.69 21.66
CA ASN A 167 -28.38 20.27 22.16
C ASN A 167 -29.21 19.56 21.08
N GLN A 168 -29.88 20.29 20.19
CA GLN A 168 -30.78 19.68 19.20
C GLN A 168 -30.35 19.91 17.75
N VAL A 169 -30.42 18.87 16.92
CA VAL A 169 -30.45 19.03 15.47
C VAL A 169 -31.89 18.91 14.98
N ASN A 170 -32.39 19.96 14.32
CA ASN A 170 -33.69 20.00 13.66
C ASN A 170 -33.49 19.97 12.15
N ILE A 171 -34.01 18.96 11.46
CA ILE A 171 -33.99 18.83 10.00
C ILE A 171 -35.42 18.85 9.49
N THR A 172 -35.74 19.79 8.61
CA THR A 172 -37.03 19.89 7.95
C THR A 172 -36.84 19.90 6.45
N SER A 173 -37.52 18.99 5.75
CA SER A 173 -37.56 18.95 4.29
C SER A 173 -39.00 18.89 3.80
N GLY A 174 -39.31 19.69 2.78
CA GLY A 174 -40.61 19.63 2.12
C GLY A 174 -40.87 18.28 1.43
N ARG A 175 -39.82 17.57 1.06
CA ARG A 175 -39.88 16.29 0.35
C ARG A 175 -38.90 15.28 0.94
N ASP A 176 -37.64 15.21 0.50
CA ASP A 176 -36.74 14.14 0.95
C ASP A 176 -35.59 14.66 1.83
N THR A 177 -35.11 13.79 2.70
CA THR A 177 -33.87 13.97 3.44
C THR A 177 -32.94 12.79 3.16
N ASN A 178 -31.73 13.07 2.66
CA ASN A 178 -30.71 12.08 2.36
C ASN A 178 -29.48 12.32 3.25
N LEU A 179 -29.12 11.32 4.06
CA LEU A 179 -27.90 11.27 4.86
C LEU A 179 -27.03 10.14 4.34
N ILE A 180 -26.15 10.45 3.39
CA ILE A 180 -25.32 9.47 2.68
C ILE A 180 -23.86 9.72 3.03
N GLY A 181 -23.27 8.86 3.87
CA GLY A 181 -21.96 9.12 4.46
C GLY A 181 -21.94 10.41 5.28
N ALA A 182 -23.00 10.64 6.06
CA ALA A 182 -23.14 11.80 6.92
C ALA A 182 -23.39 11.39 8.38
N GLN A 183 -22.92 12.22 9.30
CA GLN A 183 -23.11 12.07 10.74
C GLN A 183 -23.86 13.27 11.29
N VAL A 184 -24.94 13.01 12.01
CA VAL A 184 -25.78 14.03 12.64
C VAL A 184 -25.85 13.76 14.14
N THR A 185 -25.32 14.69 14.94
CA THR A 185 -25.10 14.51 16.37
C THR A 185 -25.67 15.67 17.16
N GLY A 186 -26.38 15.35 18.24
CA GLY A 186 -26.87 16.25 19.28
C GLY A 186 -27.45 15.40 20.43
N GLU A 187 -27.83 16.03 21.54
CA GLU A 187 -28.61 15.34 22.59
C GLU A 187 -29.93 14.79 22.03
N SER A 188 -30.52 15.50 21.06
CA SER A 188 -31.65 15.00 20.28
C SER A 188 -31.52 15.36 18.80
N VAL A 189 -32.06 14.50 17.95
CA VAL A 189 -32.18 14.74 16.50
C VAL A 189 -33.65 14.60 16.13
N LYS A 190 -34.23 15.67 15.59
CA LYS A 190 -35.60 15.70 15.10
C LYS A 190 -35.59 15.92 13.59
N ALA A 191 -36.17 14.97 12.84
CA ALA A 191 -36.34 15.07 11.40
C ALA A 191 -37.83 15.12 11.05
N ASP A 192 -38.27 16.21 10.42
CA ASP A 192 -39.60 16.37 9.81
C ASP A 192 -39.43 16.28 8.29
N VAL A 193 -39.77 15.12 7.74
CA VAL A 193 -39.47 14.76 6.34
C VAL A 193 -40.79 14.55 5.61
N GLY A 194 -41.04 15.38 4.59
CA GLY A 194 -42.33 15.35 3.88
C GLY A 194 -42.61 14.05 3.13
N ARG A 195 -41.57 13.32 2.73
CA ARG A 195 -41.66 12.08 1.95
C ARG A 195 -40.69 11.01 2.44
N ASN A 196 -39.43 10.98 1.97
CA ASN A 196 -38.51 9.88 2.28
C ASN A 196 -37.30 10.33 3.09
N LEU A 197 -36.93 9.56 4.12
CA LEU A 197 -35.66 9.66 4.82
C LEU A 197 -34.75 8.49 4.40
N LEU A 198 -33.65 8.79 3.73
CA LEU A 198 -32.61 7.82 3.37
C LEU A 198 -31.39 8.00 4.28
N LEU A 199 -30.97 6.91 4.91
CA LEU A 199 -29.74 6.82 5.69
C LEU A 199 -28.85 5.75 5.05
N GLU A 200 -27.70 6.13 4.54
CA GLU A 200 -26.77 5.21 3.88
C GLU A 200 -25.35 5.46 4.37
N SER A 201 -24.67 4.40 4.80
CA SER A 201 -23.24 4.45 5.07
C SER A 201 -22.45 4.11 3.81
N GLN A 202 -21.38 4.86 3.57
CA GLN A 202 -20.46 4.57 2.47
C GLN A 202 -19.26 3.82 3.04
N GLN A 203 -18.83 2.78 2.31
CA GLN A 203 -17.72 1.95 2.72
C GLN A 203 -16.45 2.41 2.01
N ASP A 204 -15.40 2.59 2.80
CA ASP A 204 -14.06 2.74 2.26
C ASP A 204 -13.60 1.42 1.63
N SER A 205 -12.81 1.53 0.56
CA SER A 205 -12.24 0.39 -0.13
C SER A 205 -10.76 0.61 -0.36
N ASP A 206 -9.95 -0.39 -0.11
CA ASP A 206 -8.54 -0.38 -0.50
C ASP A 206 -8.19 -1.72 -1.14
N ARG A 207 -7.58 -1.67 -2.31
CA ARG A 207 -7.21 -2.86 -3.09
C ARG A 207 -5.77 -2.73 -3.53
N TYR A 208 -4.95 -3.67 -3.07
CA TYR A 208 -3.55 -3.79 -3.46
C TYR A 208 -3.30 -5.16 -4.10
N ASP A 209 -2.81 -5.14 -5.32
CA ASP A 209 -2.40 -6.32 -6.08
C ASP A 209 -0.92 -6.18 -6.44
N SER A 210 -0.07 -7.13 -6.05
CA SER A 210 1.34 -7.16 -6.45
C SER A 210 1.70 -8.49 -7.10
N LYS A 211 2.68 -8.45 -8.01
CA LYS A 211 3.25 -9.65 -8.63
C LYS A 211 4.74 -9.47 -8.74
N GLN A 212 5.50 -10.47 -8.31
CA GLN A 212 6.94 -10.52 -8.47
C GLN A 212 7.33 -11.83 -9.15
N GLN A 213 8.11 -11.74 -10.23
CA GLN A 213 8.67 -12.87 -10.94
C GLN A 213 10.19 -12.74 -10.95
N ASN A 214 10.88 -13.77 -10.47
CA ASN A 214 12.34 -13.83 -10.49
C ASN A 214 12.77 -15.14 -11.15
N ALA A 215 13.74 -15.02 -12.03
CA ALA A 215 14.40 -16.13 -12.70
C ALA A 215 15.89 -16.02 -12.47
N SER A 216 16.54 -17.12 -12.12
CA SER A 216 17.99 -17.22 -12.11
C SER A 216 18.45 -18.55 -12.69
N ALA A 217 19.62 -18.53 -13.30
CA ALA A 217 20.30 -19.72 -13.78
C ALA A 217 21.78 -19.58 -13.45
N GLY A 218 22.39 -20.68 -13.02
CA GLY A 218 23.81 -20.73 -12.68
C GLY A 218 24.42 -22.05 -13.11
N GLY A 219 25.69 -22.00 -13.48
CA GLY A 219 26.50 -23.17 -13.77
C GLY A 219 27.85 -23.04 -13.10
N SER A 220 28.42 -24.16 -12.68
CA SER A 220 29.80 -24.21 -12.22
C SER A 220 30.50 -25.48 -12.69
N PHE A 221 31.80 -25.37 -12.94
CA PHE A 221 32.62 -26.46 -13.41
C PHE A 221 33.96 -26.47 -12.66
N THR A 222 34.36 -27.63 -12.14
CA THR A 222 35.59 -27.79 -11.36
C THR A 222 36.61 -28.65 -12.10
N ILE A 223 37.71 -28.00 -12.49
CA ILE A 223 38.89 -28.59 -13.11
C ILE A 223 39.75 -29.22 -11.99
N GLY A 224 39.85 -30.55 -11.97
CA GLY A 224 40.54 -31.33 -10.94
C GLY A 224 39.74 -32.55 -10.48
N SER A 225 38.42 -32.40 -10.38
CA SER A 225 37.44 -33.48 -10.17
C SER A 225 36.71 -33.87 -11.47
N MET A 226 36.78 -33.03 -12.52
CA MET A 226 35.99 -33.14 -13.76
C MET A 226 34.46 -33.17 -13.51
N THR A 227 34.00 -32.49 -12.47
CA THR A 227 32.58 -32.40 -12.12
C THR A 227 32.00 -31.06 -12.53
N GLY A 228 30.79 -31.09 -13.10
CA GLY A 228 30.01 -29.90 -13.45
C GLY A 228 28.65 -29.93 -12.78
N SER A 229 28.13 -28.75 -12.44
CA SER A 229 26.81 -28.58 -11.85
C SER A 229 26.08 -27.40 -12.49
N GLY A 230 24.75 -27.51 -12.59
CA GLY A 230 23.89 -26.47 -13.11
C GLY A 230 22.62 -26.36 -12.28
N SER A 231 22.13 -25.14 -12.10
CA SER A 231 20.89 -24.86 -11.38
C SER A 231 20.06 -23.84 -12.13
N ILE A 232 18.74 -24.05 -12.12
CA ILE A 232 17.75 -23.11 -12.65
C ILE A 232 16.70 -22.94 -11.56
N SER A 233 16.41 -21.68 -11.23
CA SER A 233 15.43 -21.32 -10.21
C SER A 233 14.43 -20.32 -10.78
N LEU A 234 13.15 -20.63 -10.65
CA LEU A 234 12.04 -19.75 -10.99
C LEU A 234 11.18 -19.57 -9.74
N ASN A 235 10.93 -18.32 -9.35
CA ASN A 235 10.07 -18.01 -8.23
C ASN A 235 9.08 -16.91 -8.61
N SER A 236 7.80 -17.15 -8.33
CA SER A 236 6.73 -16.18 -8.56
C SER A 236 5.93 -16.02 -7.27
N LYS A 237 5.75 -14.78 -6.82
CA LYS A 237 4.89 -14.44 -5.68
C LYS A 237 3.73 -13.54 -6.15
N ARG A 238 2.56 -13.77 -5.57
CA ARG A 238 1.31 -13.03 -5.76
C ARG A 238 0.82 -12.59 -4.39
#